data_AF-A0A6J8AK95-F1
#
_entry.id   AF-A0A6J8AK95-F1
#
_cell.length_a   1.000
_cell.length_b   1.000
_cell.length_c   1.000
_cell.angle_alpha   90.00
_cell.angle_beta   90.00
_cell.angle_gamma   90.00
#
_symmetry.space_group_name_H-M   'P 1'
#
loop_
_entity.id
_entity.type
_entity.pdbx_description
1 polymer ?
#
loop_
_entity_poly.entity_id
_entity_poly.type
_entity_poly.pdbx_seq_one_letter_code
_entity_poly.pdbx_strand_id
1 'polypeptide(L)'
;MGNIYNRLVEFLEICIANPELVITENGIKLFYGSDFPDDDIFSCLLKPCNLDSFTKDIIVKFCSDLKVKCFQLLNDFMPTGKYYAPNEEVLDICKSCPSNNISVERLMAKMDNCIVNAPTYNTNSMESVIMFKNNNTQEWLHNKTDVETTEITANARKQNNNFLSDIKCRKKKRFISSKS
;
A
#
# COMPACT_ATOMS: atom_id res chain seq x y z
N MET A 1 -19.49 15.43 16.48
CA MET A 1 -18.52 15.13 15.41
C MET A 1 -17.66 13.96 15.85
N GLY A 2 -17.53 12.90 15.06
CA GLY A 2 -18.47 11.77 15.17
C GLY A 2 -17.79 10.65 15.96
N ASN A 3 -18.47 10.12 16.97
CA ASN A 3 -18.03 9.07 17.90
C ASN A 3 -17.21 7.95 17.22
N ILE A 4 -17.55 7.62 15.98
CA ILE A 4 -16.97 6.53 15.19
C ILE A 4 -15.47 6.69 14.86
N TYR A 5 -14.97 7.91 14.65
CA TYR A 5 -13.56 8.10 14.26
C TYR A 5 -12.62 8.01 15.46
N ASN A 6 -13.03 8.57 16.60
CA ASN A 6 -12.31 8.39 17.86
C ASN A 6 -12.35 6.92 18.27
N ARG A 7 -13.51 6.26 18.10
CA ARG A 7 -13.67 4.83 18.32
C ARG A 7 -12.74 3.98 17.44
N LEU A 8 -12.48 4.38 16.20
CA LEU A 8 -11.49 3.68 15.35
C LEU A 8 -10.08 3.77 15.92
N VAL A 9 -9.65 4.96 16.36
CA VAL A 9 -8.32 5.14 16.95
C VAL A 9 -8.21 4.37 18.27
N GLU A 10 -9.23 4.46 19.13
CA GLU A 10 -9.33 3.70 20.38
C GLU A 10 -9.32 2.19 20.12
N PHE A 11 -10.08 1.72 19.14
CA PHE A 11 -10.09 0.32 18.74
C PHE A 11 -8.69 -0.16 18.35
N LEU A 12 -8.00 0.59 17.48
CA LEU A 12 -6.64 0.26 17.05
C LEU A 12 -5.65 0.27 18.23
N GLU A 13 -5.80 1.19 19.19
CA GLU A 13 -5.00 1.21 20.42
C GLU A 13 -5.20 -0.06 21.25
N ILE A 14 -6.44 -0.50 21.40
CA ILE A 14 -6.73 -1.70 22.19
C ILE A 14 -6.20 -2.94 21.47
N CYS A 15 -6.28 -3.01 20.14
CA CYS A 15 -5.70 -4.10 19.34
C CYS A 15 -4.17 -4.14 19.42
N ILE A 16 -3.50 -2.99 19.53
CA ILE A 16 -2.04 -2.92 19.74
C ILE A 16 -1.68 -3.47 21.12
N ALA A 17 -2.45 -3.11 22.15
CA ALA A 17 -2.22 -3.60 23.51
C ALA A 17 -2.62 -5.08 23.69
N ASN A 18 -3.63 -5.54 22.95
CA ASN A 18 -4.25 -6.86 23.08
C ASN A 18 -4.56 -7.44 21.68
N PRO A 19 -3.55 -7.92 20.93
CA PRO A 19 -3.73 -8.37 19.54
C PRO A 19 -4.68 -9.57 19.39
N GLU A 20 -4.88 -10.35 20.44
CA GLU A 20 -5.82 -11.48 20.47
C GLU A 20 -7.28 -11.05 20.33
N LEU A 21 -7.61 -9.81 20.69
CA LEU A 21 -8.97 -9.27 20.60
C LEU A 21 -9.39 -8.94 19.17
N VAL A 22 -8.49 -9.02 18.19
CA VAL A 22 -8.80 -8.79 16.77
C VAL A 22 -9.52 -9.99 16.13
N ILE A 23 -9.18 -11.21 16.55
CA ILE A 23 -9.57 -12.47 15.86
C ILE A 23 -10.54 -13.31 16.71
N THR A 24 -10.80 -12.92 17.96
CA THR A 24 -11.69 -13.67 18.85
C THR A 24 -13.14 -13.21 18.72
N GLU A 25 -14.07 -14.17 18.81
CA GLU A 25 -15.54 -13.95 18.76
C GLU A 25 -16.06 -12.94 19.81
N ASN A 26 -15.36 -12.82 20.94
CA ASN A 26 -15.62 -11.81 22.00
C ASN A 26 -14.77 -10.54 21.86
N GLY A 27 -14.13 -10.37 20.71
CA GLY A 27 -13.28 -9.24 20.39
C GLY A 27 -14.02 -7.90 20.40
N ILE A 28 -13.26 -6.82 20.53
CA ILE A 28 -13.84 -5.48 20.52
C ILE A 28 -14.37 -5.19 19.12
N LYS A 29 -15.58 -4.67 19.03
CA LYS A 29 -16.20 -4.35 17.74
C LYS A 29 -15.99 -2.89 17.39
N LEU A 30 -15.45 -2.64 16.21
CA LEU A 30 -15.32 -1.29 15.68
C LEU A 30 -16.70 -0.63 15.48
N PHE A 31 -17.67 -1.37 14.94
CA PHE A 31 -19.02 -0.87 14.67
C PHE A 31 -20.05 -1.46 15.62
N TYR A 32 -21.10 -0.69 15.91
CA TYR A 32 -22.28 -1.17 16.63
C TYR A 32 -23.23 -1.86 15.64
N GLY A 33 -23.72 -3.05 15.98
CA GLY A 33 -24.68 -3.79 15.15
C GLY A 33 -24.64 -5.28 15.39
N SER A 34 -25.64 -5.99 14.86
CA SER A 34 -25.59 -7.45 14.72
C SER A 34 -24.46 -7.82 13.77
N ASP A 35 -23.76 -8.90 14.08
CA ASP A 35 -22.71 -9.41 13.20
C ASP A 35 -23.30 -9.84 11.85
N PHE A 36 -22.39 -10.09 10.92
CA PHE A 36 -22.67 -10.79 9.66
C PHE A 36 -23.62 -11.98 9.90
N PRO A 37 -24.45 -12.37 8.90
CA PRO A 37 -25.32 -13.53 9.04
C PRO A 37 -24.52 -14.74 9.58
N ASP A 38 -25.13 -15.49 10.51
CA ASP A 38 -24.55 -16.72 11.07
C ASP A 38 -24.04 -17.60 9.93
N ASP A 39 -22.72 -17.63 9.78
CA ASP A 39 -22.00 -18.40 8.77
C ASP A 39 -21.04 -19.33 9.53
N ASP A 40 -21.25 -20.63 9.36
CA ASP A 40 -20.42 -21.67 9.96
C ASP A 40 -18.92 -21.45 9.69
N ILE A 41 -18.56 -20.88 8.53
CA ILE A 41 -17.18 -20.54 8.18
C ILE A 41 -16.67 -19.37 9.03
N PHE A 42 -17.48 -18.31 9.17
CA PHE A 42 -17.12 -17.14 9.97
C PHE A 42 -16.95 -17.52 11.45
N SER A 43 -17.89 -18.28 12.00
CA SER A 43 -17.80 -18.82 13.36
C SER A 43 -16.59 -19.74 13.52
N CYS A 44 -16.23 -20.53 12.50
CA CYS A 44 -15.03 -21.37 12.55
C CYS A 44 -13.73 -20.56 12.54
N LEU A 45 -13.67 -19.45 11.80
CA LEU A 45 -12.49 -18.59 11.69
C LEU A 45 -12.24 -17.74 12.95
N LEU A 46 -13.30 -17.39 13.70
CA LEU A 46 -13.21 -16.55 14.90
C LEU A 46 -13.18 -17.33 16.22
N LYS A 47 -13.10 -18.67 16.16
CA LYS A 47 -12.97 -19.50 17.36
C LYS A 47 -11.76 -19.05 18.16
N PRO A 48 -11.87 -18.91 19.49
CA PRO A 48 -10.74 -18.58 20.34
C PRO A 48 -9.58 -19.55 20.08
N CYS A 49 -8.46 -19.01 19.59
CA CYS A 49 -7.25 -19.76 19.34
C CYS A 49 -6.07 -19.06 19.99
N ASN A 50 -5.10 -19.84 20.46
CA ASN A 50 -3.84 -19.29 20.94
C ASN A 50 -3.03 -18.82 19.74
N LEU A 51 -2.99 -17.51 19.52
CA LEU A 51 -2.13 -16.91 18.50
C LEU A 51 -0.66 -17.16 18.85
N ASP A 52 0.13 -17.57 17.87
CA ASP A 52 1.58 -17.65 18.01
C ASP A 52 2.20 -16.24 18.10
N SER A 53 3.43 -16.15 18.58
CA SER A 53 4.11 -14.86 18.78
C SER A 53 4.27 -14.07 17.49
N PHE A 54 4.54 -14.73 16.37
CA PHE A 54 4.75 -14.06 15.09
C PHE A 54 3.44 -13.45 14.56
N THR A 55 2.32 -14.16 14.70
CA THR A 55 1.00 -13.62 14.36
C THR A 55 0.66 -12.40 15.22
N LYS A 56 0.96 -12.43 16.53
CA LYS A 56 0.76 -11.25 17.39
C LYS A 56 1.60 -10.06 16.94
N ASP A 57 2.87 -10.28 16.61
CA ASP A 57 3.77 -9.23 16.13
C ASP A 57 3.26 -8.59 14.83
N ILE A 58 2.74 -9.40 13.90
CA ILE A 58 2.13 -8.92 12.65
C ILE A 58 0.92 -8.03 12.97
N ILE A 59 0.02 -8.48 13.84
CA ILE A 59 -1.19 -7.72 14.20
C ILE A 59 -0.80 -6.39 14.84
N VAL A 60 0.12 -6.39 15.80
CA VAL A 60 0.60 -5.18 16.46
C VAL A 60 1.20 -4.21 15.44
N LYS A 61 2.05 -4.70 14.53
CA LYS A 61 2.68 -3.88 13.50
C LYS A 61 1.64 -3.28 12.55
N PHE A 62 0.71 -4.10 12.08
CA PHE A 62 -0.35 -3.70 11.18
C PHE A 62 -1.27 -2.65 11.82
N CYS A 63 -1.78 -2.90 13.03
CA CYS A 63 -2.63 -1.96 13.76
C CYS A 63 -1.90 -0.64 14.08
N SER A 64 -0.60 -0.71 14.40
CA SER A 64 0.21 0.50 14.63
C SER A 64 0.34 1.36 13.38
N ASP A 65 0.64 0.74 12.23
CA ASP A 65 0.76 1.45 10.96
C ASP A 65 -0.58 2.02 10.50
N LEU A 66 -1.67 1.26 10.67
CA LEU A 66 -3.03 1.74 10.42
C LEU A 66 -3.37 2.92 11.32
N LYS A 67 -3.07 2.87 12.62
CA LYS A 67 -3.36 3.97 13.56
C LYS A 67 -2.71 5.26 13.11
N VAL A 68 -1.42 5.21 12.74
CA VAL A 68 -0.69 6.39 12.26
C VAL A 68 -1.35 6.94 10.99
N LYS A 69 -1.73 6.07 10.06
CA LYS A 69 -2.40 6.49 8.82
C LYS A 69 -3.79 7.06 9.06
N CYS A 70 -4.59 6.42 9.90
CA CYS A 70 -5.91 6.92 10.28
C CYS A 70 -5.79 8.29 10.95
N PHE A 71 -4.85 8.48 11.88
CA PHE A 71 -4.65 9.77 12.53
C PHE A 71 -4.25 10.88 11.54
N GLN A 72 -3.34 10.58 10.61
CA GLN A 72 -2.97 11.50 9.53
C GLN A 72 -4.18 11.88 8.68
N LEU A 73 -4.94 10.89 8.20
CA LEU A 73 -6.13 11.13 7.38
C LEU A 73 -7.20 11.92 8.13
N LEU A 74 -7.43 11.64 9.41
CA LEU A 74 -8.38 12.39 10.22
C LEU A 74 -7.94 13.85 10.35
N ASN A 75 -6.67 14.12 10.67
CA ASN A 75 -6.18 15.50 10.76
C ASN A 75 -6.25 16.25 9.42
N ASP A 76 -6.05 15.53 8.32
CA ASP A 76 -6.01 16.08 6.98
C ASP A 76 -7.41 16.42 6.43
N PHE A 77 -8.40 15.58 6.71
CA PHE A 77 -9.73 15.64 6.08
C PHE A 77 -10.89 15.99 7.02
N MET A 78 -10.70 16.03 8.35
CA MET A 78 -11.75 16.45 9.30
C MET A 78 -11.86 17.98 9.38
N PRO A 79 -12.93 18.54 10.00
CA PRO A 79 -13.05 19.98 10.19
C PRO A 79 -11.78 20.56 10.83
N THR A 80 -11.25 21.64 10.25
CA THR A 80 -9.91 22.26 10.49
C THR A 80 -8.73 21.63 9.73
N GLY A 81 -8.91 20.50 9.06
CA GLY A 81 -7.91 19.87 8.22
C GLY A 81 -7.68 20.58 6.88
N LYS A 82 -6.45 20.46 6.36
CA LYS A 82 -5.99 21.12 5.12
C LYS A 82 -6.87 20.81 3.91
N TYR A 83 -7.44 19.61 3.85
CA TYR A 83 -8.25 19.13 2.73
C TYR A 83 -9.75 19.10 3.02
N TYR A 84 -10.20 19.54 4.20
CA TYR A 84 -11.63 19.62 4.53
C TYR A 84 -12.34 20.74 3.75
N ALA A 85 -11.70 21.90 3.65
CA ALA A 85 -12.14 23.04 2.85
C ALA A 85 -10.93 23.59 2.06
N PRO A 86 -10.50 22.89 1.00
CA PRO A 86 -9.28 23.23 0.28
C PRO A 86 -9.42 24.60 -0.38
N ASN A 87 -8.35 25.41 -0.32
CA ASN A 87 -8.26 26.67 -1.05
C ASN A 87 -7.96 26.42 -2.54
N GLU A 88 -8.01 27.47 -3.37
CA GLU A 88 -7.79 27.35 -4.82
C GLU A 88 -6.42 26.76 -5.18
N GLU A 89 -5.38 27.04 -4.39
CA GLU A 89 -4.04 26.49 -4.58
C GLU A 89 -4.01 24.97 -4.40
N VAL A 90 -4.63 24.45 -3.32
CA VAL A 90 -4.74 23.01 -3.09
C VAL A 90 -5.57 22.34 -4.17
N LEU A 91 -6.66 22.99 -4.60
CA LEU A 91 -7.48 22.49 -5.71
C LEU A 91 -6.67 22.40 -7.00
N ASP A 92 -5.86 23.41 -7.33
CA ASP A 92 -5.04 23.43 -8.53
C ASP A 92 -4.01 22.29 -8.56
N ILE A 93 -3.34 22.04 -7.44
CA ILE A 93 -2.42 20.90 -7.29
C ILE A 93 -3.15 19.56 -7.49
N CYS A 94 -4.35 19.45 -6.91
CA CYS A 94 -5.14 18.22 -6.96
C CYS A 94 -5.86 17.99 -8.28
N LYS A 95 -5.88 18.95 -9.24
CA LYS A 95 -6.51 18.77 -10.57
C LYS A 95 -5.95 17.59 -11.36
N SER A 96 -4.69 17.24 -11.11
CA SER A 96 -4.02 16.11 -11.76
C SER A 96 -4.42 14.75 -11.19
N CYS A 97 -5.05 14.71 -10.01
CA CYS A 97 -5.50 13.47 -9.39
C CYS A 97 -6.82 13.00 -10.00
N PRO A 98 -6.92 11.73 -10.44
CA PRO A 98 -8.20 11.18 -10.85
C PRO A 98 -9.17 11.18 -9.66
N SER A 99 -10.45 11.46 -9.93
CA SER A 99 -11.52 11.49 -8.93
C SER A 99 -11.79 10.12 -8.28
N ASN A 100 -11.24 9.05 -8.84
CA ASN A 100 -11.39 7.69 -8.38
C ASN A 100 -10.03 6.97 -8.30
N ASN A 101 -9.82 6.21 -7.23
CA ASN A 101 -8.59 5.44 -7.03
C ASN A 101 -8.52 4.13 -7.84
N ILE A 102 -9.27 4.07 -8.95
CA ILE A 102 -9.39 2.86 -9.80
C ILE A 102 -8.06 2.59 -10.54
N SER A 103 -7.22 3.60 -10.70
CA SER A 103 -5.92 3.46 -11.37
C SER A 103 -5.02 2.45 -10.67
N VAL A 104 -4.96 2.48 -9.34
CA VAL A 104 -4.14 1.56 -8.52
C VAL A 104 -4.71 0.15 -8.59
N GLU A 105 -6.03 -0.01 -8.45
CA GLU A 105 -6.69 -1.32 -8.55
C GLU A 105 -6.44 -1.98 -9.92
N ARG A 106 -6.55 -1.20 -11.00
CA ARG A 106 -6.25 -1.68 -12.36
C ARG A 106 -4.78 -2.07 -12.54
N LEU A 107 -3.85 -1.34 -11.92
CA LEU A 107 -2.43 -1.68 -11.94
C LEU A 107 -2.16 -2.98 -11.21
N MET A 108 -2.77 -3.17 -10.03
CA MET A 108 -2.66 -4.41 -9.25
C MET A 108 -3.23 -5.60 -10.01
N ALA A 109 -4.43 -5.46 -10.59
CA ALA A 109 -5.03 -6.52 -11.40
C ALA A 109 -4.17 -6.90 -12.62
N LYS A 110 -3.48 -5.93 -13.24
CA LYS A 110 -2.52 -6.21 -14.32
C LYS A 110 -1.30 -6.97 -13.80
N MET A 111 -0.82 -6.61 -12.61
CA MET A 111 0.30 -7.29 -11.96
C MET A 111 -0.05 -8.73 -11.60
N ASP A 112 -1.21 -8.96 -10.99
CA ASP A 112 -1.73 -10.30 -10.67
C ASP A 112 -1.81 -11.16 -11.93
N ASN A 113 -2.36 -10.60 -13.01
CA ASN A 113 -2.43 -11.28 -14.29
C ASN A 113 -1.04 -11.60 -14.89
N CYS A 114 -0.05 -10.71 -14.72
CA CYS A 114 1.32 -10.97 -15.14
C CYS A 114 1.99 -12.08 -14.31
N ILE A 115 1.73 -12.14 -13.01
CA ILE A 115 2.26 -13.18 -12.12
C ILE A 115 1.75 -14.55 -12.56
N VAL A 116 0.47 -14.65 -12.91
CA VAL A 116 -0.15 -15.92 -13.36
C VAL A 116 0.38 -16.35 -14.73
N ASN A 117 0.45 -15.43 -15.70
CA ASN A 117 0.78 -15.79 -17.09
C ASN A 117 2.27 -15.80 -17.41
N ALA A 118 3.10 -15.11 -16.63
CA ALA A 118 4.54 -14.99 -16.85
C ALA A 118 5.34 -15.20 -15.56
N PRO A 119 5.19 -16.35 -14.87
CA PRO A 119 5.78 -16.58 -13.55
C PRO A 119 7.31 -16.57 -13.53
N THR A 120 7.95 -16.71 -14.69
CA THR A 120 9.43 -16.64 -14.84
C THR A 120 9.95 -15.21 -14.88
N TYR A 121 9.08 -14.21 -15.02
CA TYR A 121 9.47 -12.81 -14.99
C TYR A 121 9.76 -12.40 -13.56
N ASN A 122 10.81 -11.60 -13.36
CA ASN A 122 11.02 -10.96 -12.08
C ASN A 122 10.07 -9.76 -11.92
N THR A 123 9.81 -9.37 -10.67
CA THR A 123 8.92 -8.26 -10.32
C THR A 123 9.28 -6.97 -11.04
N ASN A 124 10.57 -6.62 -11.11
CA ASN A 124 11.03 -5.39 -11.78
C ASN A 124 10.67 -5.38 -13.29
N SER A 125 10.81 -6.53 -13.96
CA SER A 125 10.44 -6.67 -15.37
C SER A 125 8.93 -6.53 -15.56
N MET A 126 8.12 -7.13 -14.68
CA MET A 126 6.66 -6.98 -14.72
C MET A 126 6.23 -5.53 -14.52
N GLU A 127 6.74 -4.87 -13.46
CA GLU A 127 6.47 -3.46 -13.18
C GLU A 127 6.86 -2.57 -14.35
N SER A 128 8.05 -2.80 -14.92
CA SER A 128 8.54 -2.01 -16.06
C SER A 128 7.61 -2.09 -17.26
N VAL A 129 7.13 -3.29 -17.60
CA VAL A 129 6.19 -3.48 -18.73
C VAL A 129 4.85 -2.81 -18.45
N ILE A 130 4.32 -2.99 -17.24
CA ILE A 130 3.04 -2.41 -16.85
C ILE A 130 3.13 -0.87 -16.91
N MET A 131 4.19 -0.28 -16.35
CA MET A 131 4.39 1.16 -16.34
C MET A 131 4.62 1.73 -17.75
N PHE A 132 5.43 1.05 -18.57
CA PHE A 132 5.66 1.45 -19.96
C PHE A 132 4.34 1.52 -20.76
N LYS A 133 3.44 0.56 -20.53
CA LYS A 133 2.13 0.54 -21.17
C LYS A 133 1.17 1.58 -20.58
N ASN A 134 1.11 1.72 -19.25
CA ASN A 134 0.17 2.63 -18.60
C ASN A 134 0.51 4.11 -18.81
N ASN A 135 1.79 4.44 -18.95
CA ASN A 135 2.25 5.81 -19.16
C ASN A 135 2.30 6.19 -20.65
N ASN A 136 1.75 5.36 -21.54
CA ASN A 136 1.82 5.53 -23.00
C ASN A 136 3.25 5.84 -23.50
N THR A 137 4.25 5.20 -22.88
CA THR A 137 5.66 5.56 -23.13
C THR A 137 6.05 5.30 -24.58
N GLN A 138 5.45 4.32 -25.24
CA GLN A 138 5.66 4.07 -26.67
C GLN A 138 5.18 5.23 -27.54
N GLU A 139 3.97 5.75 -27.30
CA GLU A 139 3.43 6.89 -28.03
C GLU A 139 4.24 8.16 -27.75
N TRP A 140 4.63 8.37 -26.49
CA TRP A 140 5.50 9.48 -26.10
C TRP A 140 6.86 9.42 -26.81
N LEU A 141 7.48 8.24 -26.93
CA LEU A 141 8.72 8.03 -27.67
C LEU A 141 8.55 8.27 -29.18
N HIS A 142 7.40 7.88 -29.76
CA HIS A 142 7.14 8.09 -31.18
C HIS A 142 7.06 9.57 -31.57
N ASN A 143 6.72 10.44 -30.62
CA ASN A 143 6.69 11.89 -30.79
C ASN A 143 8.07 12.56 -30.60
N LYS A 144 9.15 11.77 -30.45
CA LYS A 144 10.53 12.26 -30.32
C LYS A 144 11.32 12.01 -31.59
N THR A 145 12.36 12.80 -31.79
CA THR A 145 13.32 12.55 -32.87
C THR A 145 14.14 11.28 -32.59
N ASP A 146 14.74 10.71 -33.62
CA ASP A 146 15.60 9.52 -33.48
C ASP A 146 16.81 9.78 -32.56
N VAL A 147 17.35 11.01 -32.61
CA VAL A 147 18.46 11.45 -31.76
C VAL A 147 18.03 11.49 -30.30
N GLU A 148 16.91 12.14 -29.99
CA GLU A 148 16.36 12.21 -28.62
C GLU A 148 16.01 10.82 -28.10
N THR A 149 15.39 9.98 -28.91
CA THR A 149 15.02 8.60 -28.53
C THR A 149 16.25 7.77 -28.17
N THR A 150 17.33 7.92 -28.94
CA THR A 150 18.60 7.24 -28.70
C THR A 150 19.24 7.72 -27.39
N GLU A 151 19.25 9.03 -27.15
CA GLU A 151 19.76 9.62 -25.90
C GLU A 151 18.96 9.19 -24.67
N ILE A 152 17.63 9.24 -24.75
CA ILE A 152 16.72 8.80 -23.67
C ILE A 152 16.97 7.32 -23.34
N THR A 153 17.07 6.47 -24.36
CA THR A 153 17.29 5.03 -24.18
C THR A 153 18.69 4.75 -23.61
N ALA A 154 19.72 5.46 -24.07
CA ALA A 154 21.07 5.34 -23.54
C ALA A 154 21.15 5.76 -22.06
N ASN A 155 20.48 6.86 -21.70
CA ASN A 155 20.39 7.33 -20.31
C ASN A 155 19.65 6.34 -19.42
N ALA A 156 18.51 5.80 -19.88
CA ALA A 156 17.75 4.79 -19.12
C ALA A 156 18.60 3.54 -18.82
N ARG A 157 19.37 3.04 -19.80
CA ARG A 157 20.30 1.92 -19.61
C ARG A 157 21.39 2.23 -18.59
N LYS A 158 21.98 3.43 -18.67
CA LYS A 158 23.00 3.89 -17.72
C LYS A 158 22.45 3.96 -16.29
N GLN A 159 21.26 4.53 -16.12
CA GLN A 159 20.59 4.63 -14.82
C GLN A 159 20.27 3.25 -14.24
N ASN A 160 19.79 2.30 -15.05
CA ASN A 160 19.53 0.94 -14.60
C ASN A 160 20.80 0.23 -14.11
N ASN A 161 21.92 0.38 -14.82
CA ASN A 161 23.20 -0.19 -14.39
C ASN A 161 23.67 0.38 -13.05
N ASN A 162 23.52 1.70 -12.86
CA ASN A 162 23.84 2.36 -11.60
C ASN A 162 22.97 1.80 -10.46
N PHE A 163 21.65 1.71 -10.68
CA PHE A 163 20.72 1.14 -9.71
C PHE A 163 21.06 -0.31 -9.31
N LEU A 164 21.39 -1.16 -10.28
CA LEU A 164 21.82 -2.54 -10.02
C LEU A 164 23.12 -2.60 -9.20
N SER A 165 24.05 -1.68 -9.44
CA SER A 165 25.29 -1.57 -8.66
C SER A 165 25.02 -1.15 -7.21
N ASP A 166 24.10 -0.22 -6.99
CA ASP A 166 23.67 0.22 -5.66
C ASP A 166 22.99 -0.89 -4.88
N ILE A 167 22.10 -1.67 -5.53
CA ILE A 167 21.47 -2.84 -4.90
C ILE A 167 22.54 -3.84 -4.45
N LYS A 168 23.52 -4.15 -5.31
CA LYS A 168 24.62 -5.06 -4.96
C LYS A 168 25.41 -4.55 -3.75
N CYS A 169 25.71 -3.25 -3.71
CA CYS A 169 26.38 -2.61 -2.58
C CYS A 169 25.56 -2.72 -1.28
N ARG A 170 24.25 -2.41 -1.33
CA ARG A 170 23.34 -2.50 -0.19
C ARG A 170 23.21 -3.94 0.34
N LYS A 171 23.10 -4.94 -0.55
CA LYS A 171 23.06 -6.36 -0.16
C LYS A 171 24.32 -6.80 0.56
N LYS A 172 25.51 -6.39 0.08
CA LYS A 172 26.79 -6.67 0.76
C LYS A 172 26.83 -6.06 2.16
N LYS A 173 26.42 -4.79 2.31
CA LYS A 173 26.39 -4.12 3.62
C LYS A 173 25.45 -4.82 4.62
N ARG A 174 24.25 -5.23 4.18
CA ARG A 174 23.29 -5.96 5.02
C ARG A 174 23.84 -7.32 5.47
N PHE A 175 24.52 -8.05 4.60
CA PHE A 175 25.10 -9.35 4.92
C PHE A 175 26.26 -9.28 5.92
N ILE A 176 27.05 -8.19 5.88
CA ILE A 176 28.12 -7.94 6.86
C ILE A 176 27.50 -7.60 8.22
N SER A 177 26.46 -6.76 8.24
CA SER A 177 25.76 -6.34 9.46
C SER A 177 24.96 -7.47 10.14
N SER A 178 24.59 -8.54 9.42
CA SER A 178 23.86 -9.68 9.98
C SER A 178 24.79 -10.79 10.52
N LYS A 179 26.10 -10.64 10.37
CA LYS A 179 27.13 -11.58 10.86
C LYS A 179 27.95 -11.01 12.03
N SER A 180 27.73 -9.75 12.37
CA SER A 180 28.26 -9.07 13.56
C SER A 180 27.18 -9.09 14.64
#